data_AF-V4AS83-F1
#
_entry.id   AF-V4AS83-F1
#
_cell.length_a   1.000
_cell.length_b   1.000
_cell.length_c   1.000
_cell.angle_alpha   90.00
_cell.angle_beta   90.00
_cell.angle_gamma   90.00
#
_symmetry.space_group_name_H-M   'P 1'
#
loop_
_entity.id
_entity.type
_entity.pdbx_description
1 polymer ?
#
loop_
_entity_poly.entity_id
_entity_poly.type
_entity_poly.pdbx_seq_one_letter_code
_entity_poly.pdbx_strand_id
1 'polypeptide(L)'
;GDDDINDVATMGGVNLSEESKNILATNADFIGTQIRSCKDEAFLFHGPLMSRIHEIAKRHGLDEVSLDVANMISHATQERLRDMSEKLSTIAEHRIEIYKMDKRYEVTNDVRTQLKFLEEIDKLEKKRHEEQEREILLRAIKSRSKNEDPEQLKLKQKAKELQAAEMEEVRQREANLTALAAIGPRKKRKLETPDVGQAVSLSMINRPRTKRVNLRDMLFLLEQERSTSKSNLLFKTFLK
;
A
#
# COMPACT_ATOMS: atom_id res chain seq x y z
N GLY A 1 -13.81 -47.22 -62.96
CA GLY A 1 -12.74 -46.24 -63.20
C GLY A 1 -13.29 -45.11 -64.02
N ASP A 2 -14.19 -44.34 -63.40
CA ASP A 2 -14.71 -43.06 -63.91
C ASP A 2 -15.15 -42.14 -62.74
N ASP A 3 -14.91 -42.53 -61.47
CA ASP A 3 -15.29 -41.74 -60.29
C ASP A 3 -14.25 -40.68 -59.93
N ASP A 4 -13.01 -40.81 -60.43
CA ASP A 4 -11.92 -39.87 -60.12
C ASP A 4 -12.01 -38.55 -60.91
N ILE A 5 -12.86 -38.48 -61.95
CA ILE A 5 -12.96 -37.30 -62.85
C ILE A 5 -13.88 -36.21 -62.30
N ASN A 6 -14.74 -36.55 -61.33
CA ASN A 6 -15.67 -35.62 -60.68
C ASN A 6 -15.27 -35.27 -59.24
N ASP A 7 -14.18 -35.85 -58.72
CA ASP A 7 -13.68 -35.53 -57.39
C ASP A 7 -12.91 -34.20 -57.41
N VAL A 8 -13.61 -33.15 -57.02
CA VAL A 8 -13.09 -31.77 -56.92
C VAL A 8 -11.87 -31.70 -55.99
N ALA A 9 -11.81 -32.54 -54.95
CA ALA A 9 -10.66 -32.63 -54.04
C ALA A 9 -9.41 -33.16 -54.78
N THR A 10 -9.57 -34.16 -55.64
CA THR A 10 -8.50 -34.74 -56.47
C THR A 10 -8.02 -33.74 -57.53
N MET A 11 -8.92 -33.00 -58.19
CA MET A 11 -8.54 -31.93 -59.12
C MET A 11 -7.81 -30.76 -58.44
N GLY A 12 -8.14 -30.47 -57.18
CA GLY A 12 -7.47 -29.45 -56.37
C GLY A 12 -6.13 -29.88 -55.77
N GLY A 13 -5.69 -31.12 -56.02
CA GLY A 13 -4.46 -31.67 -55.43
C GLY A 13 -4.53 -31.89 -53.91
N VAL A 14 -5.74 -31.95 -53.35
CA VAL A 14 -5.97 -32.08 -51.91
C VAL A 14 -6.15 -33.56 -51.56
N ASN A 15 -5.20 -34.11 -50.80
CA ASN A 15 -5.29 -35.47 -50.32
C ASN A 15 -6.12 -35.54 -49.02
N LEU A 16 -7.42 -35.82 -49.17
CA LEU A 16 -8.36 -35.91 -48.05
C LEU A 16 -7.92 -36.91 -46.96
N SER A 17 -7.21 -37.97 -47.33
CA SER A 17 -6.69 -38.96 -46.38
C SER A 17 -5.51 -38.44 -45.55
N GLU A 18 -4.72 -37.52 -46.11
CA GLU A 18 -3.63 -36.84 -45.42
C GLU A 18 -4.16 -35.70 -44.55
N GLU A 19 -5.08 -34.91 -45.08
CA GLU A 19 -5.70 -33.80 -44.33
C GLU A 19 -6.52 -34.32 -43.15
N SER A 20 -7.30 -35.39 -43.31
CA SER A 20 -8.01 -36.04 -42.20
C SER A 20 -7.06 -36.60 -41.13
N LYS A 21 -5.95 -37.22 -41.53
CA LYS A 21 -4.89 -37.66 -40.60
C LYS A 21 -4.24 -36.48 -39.88
N ASN A 22 -4.00 -35.38 -40.57
CA ASN A 22 -3.39 -34.18 -40.00
C ASN A 22 -4.35 -33.49 -39.01
N ILE A 23 -5.65 -33.44 -39.32
CA ILE A 23 -6.70 -32.93 -38.41
C ILE A 23 -6.79 -33.84 -37.17
N LEU A 24 -6.77 -35.16 -37.34
CA LEU A 24 -6.80 -36.12 -36.22
C LEU A 24 -5.53 -36.04 -35.37
N ALA A 25 -4.35 -35.89 -35.98
CA ALA A 25 -3.08 -35.72 -35.27
C ALA A 25 -3.04 -34.39 -34.50
N THR A 26 -3.45 -33.29 -35.12
CA THR A 26 -3.48 -31.97 -34.47
C THR A 26 -4.50 -31.93 -33.33
N ASN A 27 -5.67 -32.57 -33.50
CA ASN A 27 -6.64 -32.72 -32.43
C ASN A 27 -6.14 -33.69 -31.34
N ALA A 28 -5.43 -34.76 -31.68
CA ALA A 28 -4.84 -35.67 -30.70
C ALA A 28 -3.69 -35.01 -29.92
N ASP A 29 -2.91 -34.11 -30.53
CA ASP A 29 -1.88 -33.33 -29.85
C ASP A 29 -2.49 -32.25 -28.97
N PHE A 30 -3.53 -31.57 -29.44
CA PHE A 30 -4.29 -30.58 -28.65
C PHE A 30 -5.02 -31.25 -27.47
N ILE A 31 -5.69 -32.37 -27.71
CA ILE A 31 -6.37 -33.15 -26.68
C ILE A 31 -5.34 -33.85 -25.78
N GLY A 32 -4.22 -34.36 -26.29
CA GLY A 32 -3.14 -34.99 -25.53
C GLY A 32 -2.35 -34.02 -24.63
N THR A 33 -2.26 -32.75 -25.03
CA THR A 33 -1.72 -31.67 -24.19
C THR A 33 -2.74 -31.17 -23.16
N GLN A 34 -4.03 -31.18 -23.48
CA GLN A 34 -5.11 -30.89 -22.52
C GLN A 34 -5.36 -32.05 -21.52
N ILE A 35 -5.08 -33.30 -21.92
CA ILE A 35 -5.09 -34.52 -21.09
C ILE A 35 -3.77 -34.69 -20.33
N ARG A 36 -2.85 -33.71 -20.37
CA ARG A 36 -2.02 -33.44 -19.17
C ARG A 36 -2.89 -32.81 -18.09
N SER A 37 -3.89 -33.59 -17.67
CA SER A 37 -4.45 -33.63 -16.34
C SER A 37 -3.35 -33.26 -15.37
N CYS A 38 -3.58 -32.17 -14.65
CA CYS A 38 -2.65 -31.55 -13.74
C CYS A 38 -1.85 -32.64 -13.02
N LYS A 39 -0.53 -32.65 -13.17
CA LYS A 39 0.26 -33.57 -12.35
C LYS A 39 -0.07 -33.23 -10.90
N ASP A 40 -0.54 -34.24 -10.15
CA ASP A 40 -0.81 -34.14 -8.73
C ASP A 40 0.53 -34.02 -7.99
N GLU A 41 1.14 -32.85 -8.11
CA GLU A 41 2.40 -32.51 -7.47
C GLU A 41 2.10 -31.76 -6.19
N ALA A 42 2.60 -32.29 -5.07
CA ALA A 42 2.48 -31.65 -3.78
C ALA A 42 3.18 -30.27 -3.81
N PHE A 43 2.40 -29.21 -3.59
CA PHE A 43 2.89 -27.83 -3.38
C PHE A 43 3.86 -27.69 -2.19
N LEU A 44 3.61 -28.39 -1.08
CA LEU A 44 4.44 -28.37 0.13
C LEU A 44 5.50 -29.48 0.10
N PHE A 45 6.57 -29.31 0.89
CA PHE A 45 7.59 -30.33 1.07
C PHE A 45 7.01 -31.59 1.74
N HIS A 46 6.79 -32.63 0.94
CA HIS A 46 6.06 -33.83 1.35
C HIS A 46 6.71 -34.57 2.54
N GLY A 47 8.03 -34.78 2.53
CA GLY A 47 8.73 -35.52 3.59
C GLY A 47 8.57 -34.92 5.00
N PRO A 48 8.97 -33.65 5.22
CA PRO A 48 8.79 -32.99 6.51
C PRO A 48 7.32 -32.89 6.94
N LEU A 49 6.41 -32.63 5.99
CA LEU A 49 4.98 -32.54 6.26
C LEU A 49 4.43 -33.89 6.76
N MET A 50 4.74 -34.99 6.07
CA MET A 50 4.34 -36.34 6.47
C MET A 50 4.88 -36.73 7.84
N SER A 51 6.16 -36.48 8.12
CA SER A 51 6.73 -36.73 9.45
C SER A 51 5.97 -35.99 10.55
N ARG A 52 5.56 -34.73 10.28
CA ARG A 52 4.85 -33.91 11.25
C ARG A 52 3.39 -34.34 11.44
N ILE A 53 2.73 -34.74 10.36
CA ILE A 53 1.39 -35.32 10.42
C ILE A 53 1.42 -36.63 11.22
N HIS A 54 2.39 -37.51 10.95
CA HIS A 54 2.52 -38.80 11.63
C HIS A 54 2.78 -38.63 13.13
N GLU A 55 3.63 -37.68 13.52
CA GLU A 55 3.87 -37.37 14.93
C GLU A 55 2.62 -36.86 15.65
N ILE A 56 1.79 -36.05 14.98
CA ILE A 56 0.51 -35.58 15.54
C ILE A 56 -0.48 -36.75 15.63
N ALA A 57 -0.61 -37.55 14.57
CA ALA A 57 -1.48 -38.72 14.51
C ALA A 57 -1.18 -39.70 15.65
N LYS A 58 0.11 -40.01 15.87
CA LYS A 58 0.55 -40.89 16.95
C LYS A 58 0.18 -40.37 18.34
N ARG A 59 0.25 -39.05 18.58
CA ARG A 59 -0.21 -38.44 19.85
C ARG A 59 -1.70 -38.62 20.09
N HIS A 60 -2.48 -38.80 19.03
CA HIS A 60 -3.91 -39.07 19.07
C HIS A 60 -4.26 -40.56 18.95
N GLY A 61 -3.26 -41.46 19.01
CA GLY A 61 -3.48 -42.91 18.93
C GLY A 61 -3.75 -43.45 17.52
N LEU A 62 -3.36 -42.72 16.48
CA LEU A 62 -3.46 -43.13 15.09
C LEU A 62 -2.07 -43.52 14.56
N ASP A 63 -1.86 -44.82 14.29
CA ASP A 63 -0.56 -45.37 13.90
C ASP A 63 -0.29 -45.31 12.39
N GLU A 64 -1.34 -45.29 11.55
CA GLU A 64 -1.20 -45.25 10.09
C GLU A 64 -1.88 -44.01 9.51
N VAL A 65 -1.16 -43.28 8.65
CA VAL A 65 -1.67 -42.12 7.91
C VAL A 65 -1.37 -42.31 6.43
N SER A 66 -2.40 -42.26 5.59
CA SER A 66 -2.24 -42.34 4.14
C SER A 66 -1.41 -41.18 3.58
N LEU A 67 -0.58 -41.46 2.58
CA LEU A 67 0.20 -40.44 1.86
C LEU A 67 -0.71 -39.40 1.18
N ASP A 68 -1.93 -39.79 0.80
CA ASP A 68 -2.90 -38.89 0.16
C ASP A 68 -3.32 -37.75 1.08
N VAL A 69 -3.26 -37.94 2.40
CA VAL A 69 -3.59 -36.91 3.39
C VAL A 69 -2.63 -35.73 3.29
N ALA A 70 -1.32 -35.99 3.12
CA ALA A 70 -0.36 -34.90 2.94
C ALA A 70 -0.54 -34.17 1.62
N ASN A 71 -0.87 -34.89 0.53
CA ASN A 71 -1.16 -34.28 -0.75
C ASN A 71 -2.42 -33.40 -0.66
N MET A 72 -3.48 -33.88 -0.02
CA MET A 72 -4.70 -33.11 0.21
C MET A 72 -4.44 -31.84 1.03
N ILE A 73 -3.71 -31.95 2.15
CA ILE A 73 -3.33 -30.79 2.97
C ILE A 73 -2.48 -29.80 2.17
N SER A 74 -1.57 -30.32 1.35
CA SER A 74 -0.73 -29.50 0.47
C SER A 74 -1.56 -28.69 -0.53
N HIS A 75 -2.54 -29.32 -1.18
CA HIS A 75 -3.44 -28.64 -2.11
C HIS A 75 -4.37 -27.66 -1.42
N ALA A 76 -4.94 -28.04 -0.28
CA ALA A 76 -5.76 -27.14 0.52
C ALA A 76 -4.97 -25.90 0.96
N THR A 77 -3.68 -26.07 1.27
CA THR A 77 -2.78 -24.95 1.60
C THR A 77 -2.52 -24.08 0.38
N GLN A 78 -2.26 -24.68 -0.79
CA GLN A 78 -2.06 -23.94 -2.03
C GLN A 78 -3.30 -23.13 -2.40
N GLU A 79 -4.49 -23.73 -2.32
CA GLU A 79 -5.75 -23.05 -2.61
C GLU A 79 -6.01 -21.91 -1.63
N ARG A 80 -5.72 -22.12 -0.34
CA ARG A 80 -5.80 -21.06 0.66
C ARG A 80 -4.86 -19.90 0.35
N LEU A 81 -3.63 -20.17 -0.08
CA LEU A 81 -2.67 -19.13 -0.48
C LEU A 81 -3.09 -18.41 -1.75
N ARG A 82 -3.71 -19.12 -2.71
CA ARG A 82 -4.27 -18.54 -3.93
C ARG A 82 -5.41 -17.57 -3.59
N ASP A 83 -6.39 -18.01 -2.81
CA ASP A 83 -7.50 -17.18 -2.32
C ASP A 83 -6.99 -15.92 -1.61
N MET A 84 -6.00 -16.07 -0.71
CA MET A 84 -5.37 -14.92 -0.07
C MET A 84 -4.69 -13.98 -1.07
N SER A 85 -3.97 -14.53 -2.05
CA SER A 85 -3.30 -13.73 -3.09
C SER A 85 -4.28 -12.96 -3.98
N GLU A 86 -5.41 -13.58 -4.35
CA GLU A 86 -6.46 -12.95 -5.15
C GLU A 86 -7.07 -11.77 -4.39
N LYS A 87 -7.44 -11.97 -3.12
CA LYS A 87 -7.95 -10.91 -2.25
C LYS A 87 -6.94 -9.78 -2.08
N LEU A 88 -5.66 -10.09 -1.89
CA LEU A 88 -4.60 -9.08 -1.80
C LEU A 88 -4.44 -8.30 -3.10
N SER A 89 -4.62 -8.94 -4.26
CA SER A 89 -4.61 -8.26 -5.55
C SER A 89 -5.75 -7.24 -5.63
N THR A 90 -6.98 -7.63 -5.26
CA THR A 90 -8.13 -6.72 -5.22
C THR A 90 -7.93 -5.57 -4.25
N ILE A 91 -7.39 -5.82 -3.05
CA ILE A 91 -7.09 -4.77 -2.07
C ILE A 91 -6.04 -3.79 -2.62
N ALA A 92 -4.97 -4.32 -3.21
CA ALA A 92 -3.91 -3.50 -3.79
C ALA A 92 -4.41 -2.65 -4.96
N GLU A 93 -5.35 -3.17 -5.75
CA GLU A 93 -6.06 -2.43 -6.81
C GLU A 93 -6.87 -1.28 -6.23
N HIS A 94 -7.75 -1.58 -5.26
CA HIS A 94 -8.59 -0.57 -4.64
C HIS A 94 -7.79 0.55 -3.97
N ARG A 95 -6.60 0.25 -3.45
CA ARG A 95 -5.74 1.27 -2.84
C ARG A 95 -5.08 2.21 -3.86
N ILE A 96 -4.75 1.70 -5.06
CA ILE A 96 -4.07 2.48 -6.11
C ILE A 96 -5.09 3.27 -6.93
N GLU A 97 -6.31 2.74 -7.07
CA GLU A 97 -7.37 3.32 -7.87
C GLU A 97 -7.83 4.69 -7.33
N ILE A 98 -8.03 5.67 -8.22
CA ILE A 98 -8.44 7.03 -7.87
C ILE A 98 -9.94 7.19 -8.11
N TYR A 99 -10.75 6.87 -7.10
CA TYR A 99 -12.21 6.96 -7.20
C TYR A 99 -12.78 8.38 -7.11
N LYS A 100 -11.97 9.37 -6.69
CA LYS A 100 -12.42 10.76 -6.46
C LYS A 100 -12.97 11.47 -7.69
N MET A 101 -12.73 10.94 -8.89
CA MET A 101 -13.20 11.49 -10.16
C MET A 101 -14.44 10.78 -10.69
N ASP A 102 -14.88 9.67 -10.07
CA ASP A 102 -16.13 9.00 -10.44
C ASP A 102 -17.32 9.79 -9.88
N LYS A 103 -18.30 10.10 -10.75
CA LYS A 103 -19.53 10.82 -10.37
C LYS A 103 -20.38 10.07 -9.33
N ARG A 104 -20.19 8.76 -9.18
CA ARG A 104 -20.87 7.92 -8.19
C ARG A 104 -20.13 7.85 -6.86
N TYR A 105 -18.93 8.41 -6.76
CA TYR A 105 -18.15 8.38 -5.53
C TYR A 105 -18.72 9.37 -4.52
N GLU A 106 -19.28 8.84 -3.44
CA GLU A 106 -19.77 9.62 -2.31
C GLU A 106 -18.90 9.34 -1.08
N VAL A 107 -18.42 10.41 -0.44
CA VAL A 107 -17.65 10.29 0.80
C VAL A 107 -18.61 10.16 1.97
N THR A 108 -18.73 8.97 2.53
CA THR A 108 -19.64 8.70 3.67
C THR A 108 -19.04 9.10 5.00
N ASN A 109 -17.76 8.76 5.26
CA ASN A 109 -17.07 9.00 6.53
C ASN A 109 -15.68 9.60 6.30
N ASP A 110 -15.56 10.93 6.32
CA ASP A 110 -14.26 11.62 6.24
C ASP A 110 -13.66 11.93 7.62
N VAL A 111 -13.36 10.86 8.37
CA VAL A 111 -12.78 10.97 9.72
C VAL A 111 -11.46 11.75 9.70
N ARG A 112 -10.68 11.64 8.62
CA ARG A 112 -9.40 12.34 8.50
C ARG A 112 -9.58 13.85 8.42
N THR A 113 -10.53 14.33 7.62
CA THR A 113 -10.82 15.76 7.53
C THR A 113 -11.49 16.26 8.82
N GLN A 114 -12.36 15.47 9.44
CA GLN A 114 -12.91 15.79 10.76
C GLN A 114 -11.81 15.94 11.82
N LEU A 115 -10.81 15.04 11.85
CA LEU A 115 -9.68 15.14 12.77
C LEU A 115 -8.84 16.40 12.52
N LYS A 116 -8.56 16.72 11.25
CA LYS A 116 -7.85 17.95 10.88
C LYS A 116 -8.60 19.21 11.32
N PHE A 117 -9.92 19.21 11.19
CA PHE A 117 -10.75 20.32 11.65
C PHE A 117 -10.65 20.49 13.18
N LEU A 118 -10.65 19.40 13.94
CA LEU A 118 -10.42 19.45 15.39
C LEU A 118 -9.01 19.97 15.71
N GLU A 119 -7.97 19.50 15.01
CA GLU A 119 -6.61 20.03 15.17
C GLU A 119 -6.51 21.54 14.84
N GLU A 120 -7.30 22.04 13.89
CA GLU A 120 -7.37 23.46 13.57
C GLU A 120 -8.06 24.27 14.67
N ILE A 121 -9.13 23.73 15.27
CA ILE A 121 -9.78 24.33 16.44
C ILE A 121 -8.77 24.44 17.59
N ASP A 122 -8.07 23.36 17.93
CA ASP A 122 -7.08 23.36 19.01
C ASP A 122 -5.98 24.41 18.78
N LYS A 123 -5.52 24.57 17.53
CA LYS A 123 -4.55 25.61 17.17
C LYS A 123 -5.11 27.02 17.35
N LEU A 124 -6.37 27.25 16.98
CA LEU A 124 -7.02 28.55 17.16
C LEU A 124 -7.24 28.87 18.64
N GLU A 125 -7.66 27.90 19.45
CA GLU A 125 -7.81 28.08 20.90
C GLU A 125 -6.48 28.42 21.56
N LYS A 126 -5.40 27.71 21.18
CA LYS A 126 -4.05 28.01 21.66
C LYS A 126 -3.63 29.44 21.31
N LYS A 127 -3.83 29.87 20.05
CA LYS A 127 -3.53 31.25 19.64
C LYS A 127 -4.34 32.28 20.41
N ARG A 128 -5.62 32.04 20.64
CA ARG A 128 -6.48 32.94 21.43
C ARG A 128 -5.95 33.07 22.87
N HIS A 129 -5.52 31.97 23.47
CA HIS A 129 -4.95 31.98 24.82
C HIS A 129 -3.62 32.75 24.86
N GLU A 130 -2.73 32.52 23.90
CA GLU A 130 -1.46 33.25 23.75
C GLU A 130 -1.69 34.76 23.53
N GLU A 131 -2.69 35.14 22.73
CA GLU A 131 -3.08 36.53 22.51
C GLU A 131 -3.64 37.18 23.78
N GLN A 132 -4.47 36.46 24.56
CA GLN A 132 -4.99 36.95 25.85
C GLN A 132 -3.86 37.16 26.86
N GLU A 133 -2.92 36.23 26.97
CA GLU A 133 -1.74 36.39 27.82
C GLU A 133 -0.89 37.59 27.40
N ARG A 134 -0.69 37.76 26.09
CA ARG A 134 0.02 38.92 25.52
C ARG A 134 -0.71 40.24 25.80
N GLU A 135 -2.04 40.26 25.71
CA GLU A 135 -2.86 41.44 26.01
C GLU A 135 -2.76 41.82 27.49
N ILE A 136 -2.81 40.86 28.42
CA ILE A 136 -2.61 41.09 29.86
C ILE A 136 -1.24 41.69 30.12
N LEU A 137 -0.18 41.15 29.50
CA LEU A 137 1.18 41.66 29.59
C LEU A 137 1.28 43.11 29.09
N LEU A 138 0.69 43.40 27.93
CA LEU A 138 0.66 44.75 27.34
C LEU A 138 -0.16 45.73 28.19
N ARG A 139 -1.25 45.28 28.81
CA ARG A 139 -2.07 46.08 29.71
C ARG A 139 -1.31 46.44 30.99
N ALA A 140 -0.54 45.50 31.54
CA ALA A 140 0.35 45.75 32.69
C ALA A 140 1.48 46.74 32.37
N ILE A 141 1.97 46.78 31.13
CA ILE A 141 2.93 47.82 30.69
C ILE A 141 2.27 49.21 30.65
N LYS A 142 1.03 49.28 30.15
CA LYS A 142 0.31 50.56 29.95
C LYS A 142 -0.23 51.16 31.24
N SER A 143 -0.37 50.38 32.33
CA SER A 143 -0.79 50.92 33.62
C SER A 143 0.28 51.84 34.24
N ARG A 144 -0.11 53.08 34.55
CA ARG A 144 0.72 54.10 35.20
C ARG A 144 0.29 54.30 36.66
N SER A 145 0.16 53.21 37.44
CA SER A 145 -0.12 53.33 38.88
C SER A 145 1.15 53.70 39.63
N LYS A 146 1.06 54.64 40.57
CA LYS A 146 2.20 55.13 41.37
C LYS A 146 2.41 54.36 42.69
N ASN A 147 1.41 53.58 43.11
CA ASN A 147 1.48 52.60 44.20
C ASN A 147 1.31 51.21 43.56
N GLU A 148 2.41 50.52 43.23
CA GLU A 148 2.36 49.17 42.63
C GLU A 148 2.68 48.07 43.66
N ASP A 149 1.85 47.03 43.67
CA ASP A 149 1.99 45.77 44.40
C ASP A 149 3.21 44.97 43.86
N PRO A 150 4.08 44.34 44.69
CA PRO A 150 5.23 43.56 44.23
C PRO A 150 4.96 42.55 43.10
N GLU A 151 3.75 42.00 42.99
CA GLU A 151 3.39 41.12 41.88
C GLU A 151 3.24 41.86 40.54
N GLN A 152 2.70 43.09 40.54
CA GLN A 152 2.56 43.90 39.32
C GLN A 152 3.92 44.34 38.76
N LEU A 153 4.89 44.62 39.63
CA LEU A 153 6.27 44.92 39.24
C LEU A 153 6.94 43.73 38.52
N LYS A 154 6.74 42.50 39.02
CA LYS A 154 7.24 41.27 38.36
C LYS A 154 6.60 41.06 36.99
N LEU A 155 5.29 41.28 36.87
CA LEU A 155 4.56 41.20 35.60
C LEU A 155 5.09 42.21 34.58
N LYS A 156 5.33 43.45 34.99
CA LYS A 156 5.89 44.52 34.15
C LYS A 156 7.34 44.26 33.72
N GLN A 157 8.16 43.71 34.61
CA GLN A 157 9.53 43.31 34.30
C GLN A 157 9.55 42.14 33.30
N LYS A 158 8.73 41.11 33.53
CA LYS A 158 8.55 39.99 32.60
C LYS A 158 8.04 40.46 31.23
N ALA A 159 7.16 41.47 31.21
CA ALA A 159 6.67 42.07 29.98
C ALA A 159 7.75 42.79 29.18
N LYS A 160 8.61 43.57 29.85
CA LYS A 160 9.71 44.30 29.24
C LYS A 160 10.79 43.34 28.70
N GLU A 161 11.06 42.26 29.42
CA GLU A 161 11.98 41.20 28.99
C GLU A 161 11.45 40.47 27.75
N LEU A 162 10.16 40.11 27.74
CA LEU A 162 9.52 39.46 26.59
C LEU A 162 9.53 40.36 25.34
N GLN A 163 9.31 41.67 25.51
CA GLN A 163 9.37 42.63 24.41
C GLN A 163 10.81 42.83 23.87
N ALA A 164 11.82 42.79 24.75
CA ALA A 164 13.21 42.84 24.35
C ALA A 164 13.62 41.57 23.59
N ALA A 165 13.20 40.39 24.07
CA ALA A 165 13.44 39.11 23.39
C ALA A 165 12.78 39.05 22.01
N GLU A 166 11.56 39.56 21.85
CA GLU A 166 10.86 39.59 20.56
C GLU A 166 11.58 40.51 19.54
N MET A 167 12.05 41.69 19.96
CA MET A 167 12.86 42.57 19.09
C MET A 167 14.21 41.95 18.72
N GLU A 168 14.86 41.27 19.66
CA GLU A 168 16.11 40.55 19.44
C GLU A 168 15.92 39.42 18.40
N GLU A 169 14.82 38.67 18.50
CA GLU A 169 14.48 37.60 17.57
C GLU A 169 14.18 38.14 16.17
N VAL A 170 13.42 39.24 16.04
CA VAL A 170 13.17 39.89 14.74
C VAL A 170 14.48 40.34 14.12
N ARG A 171 15.35 41.00 14.89
CA ARG A 171 16.68 41.42 14.42
C ARG A 171 17.51 40.22 13.95
N GLN A 172 17.46 39.11 14.68
CA GLN A 172 18.20 37.89 14.32
C GLN A 172 17.64 37.25 13.04
N ARG A 173 16.31 37.19 12.87
CA ARG A 173 15.68 36.69 11.64
C ARG A 173 16.01 37.57 10.44
N GLU A 174 16.00 38.89 10.60
CA GLU A 174 16.39 39.83 9.56
C GLU A 174 17.86 39.64 9.17
N ALA A 175 18.77 39.54 10.14
CA ALA A 175 20.18 39.26 9.89
C ALA A 175 20.39 37.94 9.13
N ASN A 176 19.68 36.88 9.51
CA ASN A 176 19.72 35.58 8.83
C ASN A 176 19.19 35.66 7.39
N LEU A 177 18.11 36.41 7.16
CA LEU A 177 17.54 36.61 5.83
C LEU A 177 18.51 37.39 4.93
N THR A 178 19.14 38.44 5.46
CA THR A 178 20.20 39.19 4.76
C THR A 178 21.43 38.32 4.47
N ALA A 179 21.85 37.48 5.42
CA ALA A 179 22.96 36.56 5.22
C ALA A 179 22.65 35.51 4.13
N LEU A 180 21.44 34.95 4.10
CA LEU A 180 20.99 34.05 3.04
C LEU A 180 20.94 34.72 1.67
N ALA A 181 20.50 35.98 1.60
CA ALA A 181 20.52 36.77 0.37
C ALA A 181 21.96 37.05 -0.11
N ALA A 182 22.89 37.30 0.82
CA ALA A 182 24.31 37.58 0.52
C ALA A 182 25.13 36.34 0.12
N ILE A 183 24.72 35.13 0.53
CA ILE A 183 25.38 33.86 0.15
C ILE A 183 25.34 33.60 -1.37
N GLY A 184 24.40 34.22 -2.10
CA GLY A 184 24.29 34.10 -3.55
C GLY A 184 23.95 32.69 -4.04
N PRO A 185 23.61 32.51 -5.33
CA PRO A 185 23.29 31.20 -5.89
C PRO A 185 24.57 30.34 -5.91
N ARG A 186 24.73 29.47 -4.90
CA ARG A 186 25.75 28.43 -4.95
C ARG A 186 25.46 27.50 -6.13
N LYS A 187 26.32 27.55 -7.14
CA LYS A 187 26.48 26.50 -8.16
C LYS A 187 26.73 25.19 -7.41
N LYS A 188 25.69 24.37 -7.21
CA LYS A 188 25.88 22.99 -6.77
C LYS A 188 26.77 22.33 -7.82
N ARG A 189 27.94 21.81 -7.42
CA ARG A 189 28.65 20.83 -8.25
C ARG A 189 27.65 19.71 -8.50
N LYS A 190 27.23 19.56 -9.76
CA LYS A 190 26.43 18.44 -10.22
C LYS A 190 27.26 17.18 -9.92
N LEU A 191 26.80 16.39 -8.95
CA LEU A 191 27.11 14.96 -8.98
C LEU A 191 26.35 14.43 -10.19
N GLU A 192 27.04 13.67 -11.04
CA GLU A 192 26.43 13.06 -12.22
C GLU A 192 25.27 12.16 -11.79
N THR A 193 24.07 12.58 -12.15
CA THR A 193 22.91 11.70 -12.32
C THR A 193 22.37 12.00 -13.70
N PRO A 194 22.07 10.99 -14.53
CA PRO A 194 21.70 11.23 -15.90
C PRO A 194 20.41 12.04 -15.96
N ASP A 195 20.49 13.05 -16.81
CA ASP A 195 19.45 13.97 -17.21
C ASP A 195 18.33 13.21 -17.94
N VAL A 196 17.08 13.41 -17.53
CA VAL A 196 15.95 13.44 -18.46
C VAL A 196 15.01 14.54 -17.98
N GLY A 197 15.17 15.70 -18.62
CA GLY A 197 14.28 16.83 -18.49
C GLY A 197 12.96 16.67 -19.23
N GLN A 198 12.07 17.58 -18.83
CA GLN A 198 10.96 18.17 -19.56
C GLN A 198 9.66 17.38 -19.77
N ALA A 199 8.60 18.06 -19.33
CA ALA A 199 7.21 17.75 -19.53
C ALA A 199 6.87 17.66 -21.03
N VAL A 200 6.27 16.54 -21.40
CA VAL A 200 5.48 16.39 -22.61
C VAL A 200 4.21 15.64 -22.23
N SER A 201 3.10 16.31 -22.54
CA SER A 201 1.71 15.93 -22.64
C SER A 201 1.33 14.46 -22.44
N LEU A 202 0.23 14.31 -21.68
CA LEU A 202 -0.65 13.16 -21.54
C LEU A 202 -0.64 12.22 -22.74
N SER A 203 0.10 11.12 -22.62
CA SER A 203 -0.38 9.82 -23.06
C SER A 203 -0.10 8.87 -21.91
N MET A 204 -1.18 8.38 -21.29
CA MET A 204 -1.11 7.32 -20.31
C MET A 204 -0.58 6.08 -21.03
N ILE A 205 0.74 5.95 -21.07
CA ILE A 205 1.37 4.67 -21.37
C ILE A 205 1.02 3.81 -20.16
N ASN A 206 0.00 2.97 -20.32
CA ASN A 206 -0.27 1.82 -19.46
C ASN A 206 0.92 0.86 -19.57
N ARG A 207 2.08 1.26 -19.05
CA ARG A 207 3.08 0.29 -18.63
C ARG A 207 2.40 -0.49 -17.52
N PRO A 208 2.37 -1.83 -17.59
CA PRO A 208 1.90 -2.63 -16.47
C PRO A 208 2.80 -2.31 -15.27
N ARG A 209 2.35 -1.37 -14.43
CA ARG A 209 2.99 -1.08 -13.16
C ARG A 209 2.73 -2.31 -12.32
N THR A 210 3.79 -3.03 -11.98
CA THR A 210 3.70 -4.13 -11.02
C THR A 210 2.99 -3.62 -9.77
N LYS A 211 1.79 -4.14 -9.51
CA LYS A 211 1.01 -3.79 -8.33
C LYS A 211 1.73 -4.43 -7.14
N ARG A 212 2.28 -3.61 -6.25
CA ARG A 212 3.00 -4.09 -5.07
C ARG A 212 2.03 -4.20 -3.90
N VAL A 213 1.93 -5.39 -3.34
CA VAL A 213 1.23 -5.63 -2.06
C VAL A 213 2.12 -5.11 -0.93
N ASN A 214 1.51 -4.37 0.01
CA ASN A 214 2.18 -3.82 1.19
C ASN A 214 1.69 -4.55 2.45
N LEU A 215 2.44 -4.40 3.56
CA LEU A 215 2.06 -4.97 4.86
C LEU A 215 0.65 -4.53 5.29
N ARG A 216 0.25 -3.28 5.00
CA ARG A 216 -1.09 -2.78 5.32
C ARG A 216 -2.21 -3.57 4.64
N ASP A 217 -2.00 -4.04 3.41
CA ASP A 217 -2.99 -4.85 2.69
C ASP A 217 -3.15 -6.21 3.37
N MET A 218 -2.03 -6.78 3.82
CA MET A 218 -2.02 -8.04 4.55
C MET A 218 -2.72 -7.91 5.90
N LEU A 219 -2.45 -6.84 6.65
CA LEU A 219 -3.15 -6.58 7.92
C LEU A 219 -4.65 -6.43 7.71
N PHE A 220 -5.06 -5.62 6.72
CA PHE A 220 -6.46 -5.43 6.37
C PHE A 220 -7.16 -6.75 6.01
N LEU A 221 -6.50 -7.60 5.19
CA LEU A 221 -7.04 -8.92 4.85
C LEU A 221 -7.19 -9.81 6.09
N LEU A 222 -6.16 -9.86 6.94
CA LEU A 222 -6.18 -10.69 8.15
C LEU A 222 -7.24 -10.23 9.16
N GLU A 223 -7.50 -8.93 9.26
CA GLU A 223 -8.57 -8.37 10.12
C GLU A 223 -9.97 -8.74 9.62
N GLN A 224 -10.17 -8.78 8.30
CA GLN A 224 -11.49 -9.01 7.70
C GLN A 224 -11.92 -10.49 7.73
N GLU A 225 -10.97 -11.42 7.70
CA GLU A 225 -11.25 -12.84 7.65
C GLU A 225 -11.49 -13.46 9.04
N ARG A 226 -12.58 -14.23 9.19
CA ARG A 226 -12.94 -14.88 10.47
C ARG A 226 -11.86 -15.83 11.01
N SER A 227 -11.15 -16.52 10.13
CA SER A 227 -10.12 -17.50 10.50
C SER A 227 -8.83 -16.85 11.01
N THR A 228 -8.54 -15.63 10.60
CA THR A 228 -7.25 -14.96 10.84
C THR A 228 -7.36 -13.72 11.72
N SER A 229 -8.54 -13.12 11.86
CA SER A 229 -8.83 -11.94 12.68
C SER A 229 -8.51 -12.08 14.16
N LYS A 230 -8.45 -13.32 14.68
CA LYS A 230 -8.04 -13.64 16.06
C LYS A 230 -6.77 -14.48 16.12
N SER A 231 -6.01 -14.52 15.02
CA SER A 231 -4.81 -15.33 14.94
C SER A 231 -3.65 -14.69 15.72
N ASN A 232 -2.81 -15.54 16.31
CA ASN A 232 -1.54 -15.11 16.91
C ASN A 232 -0.64 -14.38 15.90
N LEU A 233 -0.75 -14.70 14.61
CA LEU A 233 0.00 -14.02 13.55
C LEU A 233 -0.37 -12.54 13.50
N LEU A 234 -1.67 -12.21 13.48
CA LEU A 234 -2.16 -10.83 13.46
C LEU A 234 -1.75 -10.08 14.72
N PHE A 235 -1.94 -10.67 15.91
CA PHE A 235 -1.56 -9.99 17.15
C PHE A 235 -0.06 -9.69 17.24
N LYS A 236 0.81 -10.59 16.75
CA LYS A 236 2.25 -10.34 16.67
C LYS A 236 2.62 -9.19 15.75
N THR A 237 1.80 -8.90 14.73
CA THR A 237 2.05 -7.76 13.83
C THR A 237 1.72 -6.41 14.45
N PHE A 238 0.82 -6.35 15.45
CA PHE A 238 0.52 -5.11 16.17
C PHE A 238 1.51 -4.78 17.28
N LEU A 239 2.32 -5.76 17.71
CA LEU A 239 3.33 -5.60 18.77
C LEU A 239 4.68 -5.08 18.26
N LYS A 240 4.77 -4.72 16.97
CA LYS A 240 5.96 -4.13 16.34
C LYS A 240 5.69 -2.67 15.98
#